data_AF-A0A1X4I3N8-F1
#
_entry.id   AF-A0A1X4I3N8-F1
#
_cell.length_a   1.000
_cell.length_b   1.000
_cell.length_c   1.000
_cell.angle_alpha   90.00
_cell.angle_beta   90.00
_cell.angle_gamma   90.00
#
_symmetry.space_group_name_H-M   'P 1'
#
loop_
_entity.id
_entity.type
_entity.pdbx_description
1 polymer ?
#
loop_
_entity_poly.entity_id
_entity_poly.type
_entity_poly.pdbx_seq_one_letter_code
_entity_poly.pdbx_strand_id
1 'polypeptide(L)' 'MTPRDPKAEIRELLYELCVDLGFCLPSHEQQRLREAPPADADSFADAVFAAEGMDPGQHTQLWYQVRERIDRRLHG' A
#
# COMPACT_ATOMS: atom_id res chain seq x y z
N MET A 1 -16.27 8.07 -18.27
CA MET A 1 -15.34 7.69 -17.19
C MET A 1 -14.14 7.05 -17.84
N THR A 2 -13.00 7.75 -17.86
CA THR A 2 -11.73 7.21 -18.34
C THR A 2 -11.34 6.03 -17.44
N PRO A 3 -10.84 4.90 -17.99
CA PRO A 3 -10.27 3.86 -17.14
C PRO A 3 -9.16 4.49 -16.32
N ARG A 4 -9.27 4.42 -14.99
CA ARG A 4 -8.21 4.89 -14.11
C ARG A 4 -6.97 4.05 -14.39
N ASP A 5 -5.86 4.74 -14.63
CA ASP A 5 -4.58 4.07 -14.80
C ASP A 5 -4.23 3.38 -13.48
N PRO A 6 -4.02 2.05 -13.45
CA PRO A 6 -3.79 1.33 -12.20
C PRO A 6 -2.55 1.83 -11.46
N LYS A 7 -1.55 2.39 -12.16
CA LYS A 7 -0.37 2.99 -11.50
C LYS A 7 -0.70 4.32 -10.83
N ALA A 8 -1.70 5.05 -11.32
CA ALA A 8 -2.21 6.25 -10.67
C ALA A 8 -2.99 5.90 -9.39
N GLU A 9 -3.79 4.83 -9.42
CA GLU A 9 -4.52 4.35 -8.23
C GLU A 9 -3.58 3.87 -7.12
N ILE A 10 -2.54 3.10 -7.48
CA ILE A 10 -1.51 2.70 -6.51
C ILE A 10 -0.77 3.94 -5.97
N ARG A 11 -0.48 4.95 -6.80
CA ARG A 11 0.17 6.18 -6.31
C ARG A 11 -0.70 6.91 -5.29
N GLU A 12 -1.99 7.03 -5.53
CA GLU A 12 -2.94 7.65 -4.58
C GLU A 12 -3.05 6.82 -3.29
N LEU A 13 -3.11 5.50 -3.41
CA LEU A 13 -3.12 4.60 -2.25
C LEU A 13 -1.89 4.81 -1.37
N LEU A 14 -0.69 4.79 -1.94
CA LEU A 14 0.55 5.03 -1.19
C LEU A 14 0.58 6.41 -0.54
N TYR A 15 0.06 7.44 -1.21
CA TYR A 15 -0.06 8.78 -0.64
C TYR A 15 -1.00 8.81 0.57
N GLU A 16 -2.15 8.15 0.48
CA GLU A 16 -3.09 8.05 1.60
C GLU A 16 -2.53 7.24 2.78
N LEU A 17 -1.80 6.15 2.51
CA LEU A 17 -1.11 5.39 3.55
C LEU A 17 -0.06 6.26 4.27
N CYS A 18 0.64 7.14 3.55
CA CYS A 18 1.59 8.10 4.14
C CYS A 18 0.89 9.17 4.99
N VAL A 19 -0.18 9.80 4.49
CA VAL A 19 -0.85 10.91 5.20
C VAL A 19 -1.71 10.43 6.36
N ASP A 20 -2.46 9.34 6.19
CA ASP A 20 -3.43 8.88 7.20
C ASP A 20 -2.80 7.92 8.22
N LEU A 21 -1.86 7.07 7.77
CA LEU A 21 -1.29 5.99 8.59
C LEU A 21 0.21 6.16 8.85
N GLY A 22 0.88 7.13 8.23
CA GLY A 22 2.30 7.42 8.43
C GLY A 22 3.29 6.60 7.60
N PHE A 23 2.82 5.76 6.66
CA PHE A 23 3.67 4.91 5.80
C PHE A 23 4.22 5.71 4.61
N CYS A 24 5.13 6.62 4.89
CA CYS A 24 5.79 7.44 3.88
C CYS A 24 6.99 6.70 3.29
N LEU A 25 6.67 5.62 2.58
CA LEU A 25 7.63 4.70 1.98
C LEU A 25 8.76 5.43 1.24
N PRO A 26 9.98 4.87 1.21
CA PRO A 26 11.07 5.40 0.39
C PRO A 26 10.68 5.48 -1.10
N SER A 27 11.18 6.49 -1.81
CA SER A 27 10.83 6.71 -3.23
C SER A 27 11.09 5.49 -4.13
N HIS A 28 12.13 4.71 -3.83
CA HIS A 28 12.45 3.49 -4.57
C HIS A 28 11.42 2.38 -4.35
N GLU A 29 10.95 2.19 -3.12
CA GLU A 29 9.90 1.22 -2.81
C GLU A 29 8.55 1.65 -3.36
N GLN A 30 8.22 2.95 -3.30
CA GLN A 30 7.03 3.47 -3.96
C GLN A 30 7.04 3.18 -5.47
N GLN A 31 8.20 3.33 -6.12
CA GLN A 31 8.32 2.98 -7.54
C GLN A 31 8.13 1.48 -7.77
N ARG A 32 8.77 0.62 -6.96
CA ARG A 32 8.62 -0.84 -7.06
C ARG A 32 7.17 -1.29 -6.91
N LEU A 33 6.46 -0.79 -5.90
CA LEU A 33 5.05 -1.11 -5.66
C LEU A 33 4.12 -0.59 -6.77
N ARG A 34 4.46 0.52 -7.41
CA ARG A 34 3.72 1.06 -8.56
C ARG A 34 3.98 0.30 -9.85
N GLU A 35 5.19 -0.22 -10.04
CA GLU A 35 5.58 -0.96 -11.24
C GLU A 35 5.13 -2.41 -11.19
N ALA A 36 5.21 -3.02 -10.00
CA ALA A 36 4.83 -4.40 -9.74
C ALA A 36 4.02 -4.48 -8.45
N PRO A 37 2.75 -4.02 -8.46
CA PRO A 37 1.88 -4.15 -7.29
C PRO A 37 1.61 -5.63 -7.00
N PRO A 38 1.67 -6.05 -5.73
CA PRO A 38 1.21 -7.37 -5.32
C PRO A 38 -0.25 -7.59 -5.69
N ALA A 39 -0.58 -8.83 -6.07
CA ALA A 39 -1.93 -9.20 -6.52
C ALA A 39 -2.97 -9.18 -5.38
N ASP A 40 -2.53 -9.48 -4.16
CA ASP A 40 -3.39 -9.64 -2.99
C ASP A 40 -3.13 -8.53 -1.96
N ALA A 41 -4.19 -8.08 -1.30
CA ALA A 41 -4.13 -7.02 -0.29
C ALA A 41 -3.21 -7.37 0.90
N ASP A 42 -3.19 -8.65 1.31
CA ASP A 42 -2.31 -9.13 2.39
C ASP A 42 -0.83 -9.01 1.99
N SER A 43 -0.47 -9.50 0.80
CA SER A 43 0.90 -9.39 0.27
C SER A 43 1.32 -7.95 0.03
N PHE A 44 0.37 -7.10 -0.34
CA PHE A 44 0.61 -5.66 -0.49
C PHE A 44 0.88 -5.01 0.87
N ALA A 45 0.06 -5.28 1.88
CA ALA A 45 0.28 -4.77 3.23
C ALA A 45 1.66 -5.20 3.76
N ASP A 46 2.02 -6.47 3.60
CA ASP A 46 3.36 -6.95 3.98
C ASP A 46 4.48 -6.23 3.25
N ALA A 47 4.32 -5.99 1.94
CA ALA A 47 5.31 -5.25 1.16
C ALA A 47 5.44 -3.78 1.59
N VAL A 48 4.33 -3.13 1.99
CA VAL A 48 4.34 -1.76 2.54
C VAL A 48 5.08 -1.73 3.89
N PHE A 49 4.79 -2.68 4.78
CA PHE A 49 5.49 -2.76 6.06
C PHE A 49 6.99 -3.03 5.88
N ALA A 50 7.35 -3.97 5.00
CA ALA A 50 8.73 -4.27 4.68
C ALA A 50 9.46 -3.07 4.05
N ALA A 51 8.78 -2.32 3.20
CA ALA A 51 9.32 -1.12 2.55
C ALA A 51 9.54 0.05 3.51
N GLU A 52 8.70 0.18 4.54
CA GLU A 52 8.89 1.15 5.65
C GLU A 52 9.98 0.69 6.63
N GLY A 53 10.35 -0.60 6.61
CA GLY A 53 11.25 -1.20 7.59
C GLY A 53 10.57 -1.51 8.93
N MET A 54 9.25 -1.66 8.93
CA MET A 54 8.46 -2.02 10.11
C MET A 54 8.15 -3.51 10.14
N ASP A 55 8.10 -4.09 11.34
CA ASP A 55 7.67 -5.48 11.54
C ASP A 55 6.13 -5.54 11.69
N PRO A 56 5.40 -6.19 10.76
CA PRO A 56 3.94 -6.31 10.83
C PRO A 56 3.46 -7.09 12.06
N GLY A 57 4.28 -8.01 12.60
CA GLY A 57 3.96 -8.81 13.77
C GLY A 57 3.85 -8.00 15.07
N GLN A 58 4.54 -6.86 15.16
CA GLN A 58 4.45 -5.96 16.32
C GLN A 58 3.31 -4.94 16.22
N HIS A 59 2.71 -4.79 15.03
CA HIS A 59 1.73 -3.74 14.72
C HIS A 59 0.48 -4.33 14.06
N THR A 60 -0.04 -5.44 14.61
CA THR A 60 -1.12 -6.22 14.00
C THR A 60 -2.37 -5.38 13.68
N GLN A 61 -2.78 -4.48 14.58
CA GLN A 61 -3.94 -3.60 14.35
C GLN A 61 -3.70 -2.60 13.21
N LEU A 62 -2.49 -2.04 13.11
CA LEU A 62 -2.12 -1.13 12.03
C LEU A 62 -2.04 -1.88 10.70
N TRP A 63 -1.53 -3.11 10.72
CA TRP A 63 -1.49 -3.99 9.55
C TRP A 63 -2.88 -4.25 8.98
N TYR A 64 -3.86 -4.56 9.83
CA TYR A 64 -5.24 -4.73 9.39
C TYR A 64 -5.82 -3.46 8.75
N GLN A 65 -5.48 -2.27 9.25
CA GLN A 65 -5.93 -1.01 8.67
C GLN A 65 -5.31 -0.76 7.29
N VAL A 66 -4.01 -1.01 7.14
CA VAL A 66 -3.31 -0.90 5.86
C VAL A 66 -3.92 -1.88 4.85
N ARG A 67 -4.08 -3.15 5.24
CA ARG A 67 -4.70 -4.20 4.42
C ARG A 67 -6.11 -3.81 3.98
N GLU A 68 -6.98 -3.37 4.88
CA GLU A 68 -8.37 -2.97 4.55
C GLU A 68 -8.39 -1.81 3.54
N ARG A 69 -7.47 -0.85 3.67
CA ARG A 69 -7.38 0.31 2.78
C ARG A 69 -6.92 -0.08 1.38
N ILE A 70 -6.02 -1.06 1.29
CA ILE A 70 -5.56 -1.63 0.03
C ILE A 70 -6.65 -2.50 -0.62
N ASP A 71 -7.31 -3.35 0.17
CA ASP A 71 -8.37 -4.25 -0.31
C ASP A 71 -9.54 -3.48 -0.94
N ARG A 72 -9.97 -2.39 -0.29
CA ARG A 72 -11.00 -1.48 -0.83
C ARG A 72 -10.59 -0.84 -2.16
N ARG A 73 -9.29 -0.72 -2.45
CA ARG A 73 -8.77 -0.15 -3.70
C ARG A 73 -8.66 -1.21 -4.81
N LEU A 74 -8.28 -2.44 -4.45
CA LEU A 74 -8.10 -3.54 -5.39
C LEU A 74 -9.45 -4.15 -5.83
N HIS A 75 -10.45 -4.16 -4.95
CA HIS A 75 -11.77 -4.75 -5.20
C HIS A 75 -12.91 -3.72 -5.34
N GLY A 76 -12.58 -2.43 -5.38
CA GLY A 76 -13.53 -1.31 -5.45
C GLY A 76 -13.89 -0.84 -6.85
#